data_AF-A0A520RTJ2-F1
#
_entry.id   AF-A0A520RTJ2-F1
#
_cell.length_a   1.000
_cell.length_b   1.000
_cell.length_c   1.000
_cell.angle_alpha   90.00
_cell.angle_beta   90.00
_cell.angle_gamma   90.00
#
_symmetry.space_group_name_H-M   'P 1'
#
loop_
_entity.id
_entity.type
_entity.pdbx_description
1 polymer ?
#
loop_
_entity_poly.entity_id
_entity_poly.type
_entity_poly.pdbx_seq_one_letter_code
_entity_poly.pdbx_strand_id
1 'polypeptide(L)'
;VEDEYHCFDALNTPADHPARDSQDTFYVKTPDRPLLRTHTSSVQIRVMETQAPPIRIIVPGRVYRRDTADATHNPTFHQIEGLYVDKNVTLGDMKGTVEFVFRELLGKDVKLRFRPHYFSYTEPSLEIDFSSALTRKMGKEWLEIAGCGMVHPKVFGNVGYDPEVWSGWAFGFGIERIAMIRYGISDIRLFYENDLRFLNQF
;
A
#
# COMPACT_ATOMS: atom_id res chain seq x y z
N VAL A 1 13.57 10.00 -1.32
CA VAL A 1 13.75 10.57 0.03
C VAL A 1 12.52 11.41 0.29
N GLU A 2 11.98 11.34 1.50
CA GLU A 2 10.74 12.00 1.90
C GLU A 2 10.90 12.62 3.30
N ASP A 3 10.03 13.55 3.67
CA ASP A 3 10.00 14.14 5.02
C ASP A 3 9.00 13.40 5.94
N GLU A 4 9.13 13.61 7.25
CA GLU A 4 8.26 12.98 8.26
C GLU A 4 6.80 13.45 8.17
N TYR A 5 6.58 14.69 7.72
CA TYR A 5 5.24 15.24 7.61
C TYR A 5 4.40 14.48 6.58
N HIS A 6 4.90 14.36 5.35
CA HIS A 6 4.18 13.66 4.28
C HIS A 6 4.16 12.14 4.51
N CYS A 7 5.19 11.57 5.14
CA CYS A 7 5.24 10.12 5.36
C CYS A 7 4.40 9.67 6.57
N PHE A 8 4.18 10.53 7.57
CA PHE A 8 3.51 10.13 8.82
C PHE A 8 2.46 11.13 9.31
N ASP A 9 2.83 12.40 9.56
CA ASP A 9 1.96 13.34 10.28
C ASP A 9 0.68 13.66 9.50
N ALA A 10 0.82 13.98 8.21
CA ALA A 10 -0.30 14.24 7.31
C ALA A 10 -1.21 13.01 7.16
N LEU A 11 -0.65 11.81 7.32
CA LEU A 11 -1.34 10.52 7.30
C LEU A 11 -1.84 10.09 8.69
N ASN A 12 -2.01 11.04 9.61
CA ASN A 12 -2.57 10.81 10.94
C ASN A 12 -1.80 9.75 11.76
N THR A 13 -0.51 9.55 11.49
CA THR A 13 0.32 8.59 12.20
C THR A 13 0.93 9.25 13.44
N PRO A 14 0.60 8.80 14.67
CA PRO A 14 1.08 9.42 15.91
C PRO A 14 2.61 9.50 16.02
N ALA A 15 3.11 10.45 16.79
CA ALA A 15 4.56 10.66 16.98
C ALA A 15 5.25 9.48 17.69
N ASP A 16 4.51 8.77 18.54
CA ASP A 16 4.93 7.59 19.29
C ASP A 16 4.60 6.27 18.56
N HIS A 17 4.13 6.33 17.32
CA HIS A 17 3.77 5.14 16.55
C HIS A 17 5.03 4.31 16.21
N PRO A 18 5.03 2.97 16.40
CA PRO A 18 6.20 2.12 16.18
C PRO A 18 6.82 2.25 14.78
N ALA A 19 5.99 2.44 13.74
CA ALA A 19 6.48 2.64 12.37
C ALA A 19 7.43 3.85 12.21
N ARG A 20 7.42 4.82 13.14
CA ARG A 20 8.36 5.97 13.15
C ARG A 20 9.67 5.65 13.88
N ASP A 21 9.81 4.47 14.48
CA ASP A 21 11.05 4.07 15.11
C ASP A 21 12.14 3.83 14.06
N SER A 22 13.37 4.18 14.43
CA SER A 22 14.56 3.87 13.65
C SER A 22 14.81 2.38 13.43
N GLN A 23 14.14 1.49 14.17
CA GLN A 23 14.14 0.04 13.99
C GLN A 23 13.34 -0.40 12.77
N ASP A 24 12.29 0.35 12.39
CA ASP A 24 11.41 0.04 11.25
C ASP A 24 11.69 0.93 10.03
N THR A 25 12.08 2.19 10.26
CA THR A 25 12.25 3.22 9.22
C THR A 25 13.71 3.64 9.02
N PHE A 26 14.11 3.76 7.75
CA PHE A 26 15.42 4.29 7.38
C PHE A 26 15.44 5.82 7.40
N TYR A 27 15.99 6.39 8.47
CA TYR A 27 16.28 7.81 8.58
C TYR A 27 17.66 8.17 8.01
N VAL A 28 17.73 9.28 7.30
CA VAL A 28 18.97 9.86 6.78
C VAL A 28 19.57 10.76 7.86
N LYS A 29 20.87 10.58 8.12
CA LYS A 29 21.60 11.30 9.18
C LYS A 29 21.98 12.72 8.75
N THR A 30 20.99 13.61 8.63
CA THR A 30 21.14 15.05 8.43
C THR A 30 20.35 15.82 9.51
N PRO A 31 20.59 17.15 9.70
CA PRO A 31 19.84 17.95 10.67
C PRO A 31 18.32 17.89 10.48
N ASP A 32 17.88 17.86 9.22
CA ASP A 32 16.47 17.86 8.82
C ASP A 32 15.83 16.46 8.93
N ARG A 33 16.65 15.44 9.21
CA ARG A 33 16.26 14.05 9.47
C ARG A 33 15.24 13.46 8.46
N PRO A 34 15.42 13.62 7.14
CA PRO A 34 14.52 13.02 6.17
C PRO A 34 14.65 11.50 6.18
N LEU A 35 13.75 10.80 5.51
CA LEU A 35 13.68 9.34 5.52
C LEU A 35 13.53 8.76 4.12
N LEU A 36 13.77 7.45 4.01
CA LEU A 36 13.32 6.68 2.86
C LEU A 36 11.86 6.27 3.09
N ARG A 37 10.95 6.74 2.23
CA ARG A 37 9.51 6.52 2.39
C ARG A 37 9.18 5.04 2.59
N THR A 38 8.33 4.75 3.56
CA THR A 38 7.92 3.39 3.95
C THR A 38 6.70 2.87 3.18
N HIS A 39 6.02 3.79 2.48
CA HIS A 39 4.89 3.57 1.58
C HIS A 39 4.80 4.73 0.57
N THR A 40 3.95 4.57 -0.44
CA THR A 40 3.73 5.57 -1.50
C THR A 40 2.64 6.59 -1.17
N SER A 41 1.93 6.44 -0.05
CA SER A 41 0.87 7.36 0.41
C SER A 41 1.35 8.80 0.63
N SER A 42 2.65 9.02 0.86
CA SER A 42 3.23 10.38 0.89
C SER A 42 2.95 11.17 -0.39
N VAL A 43 2.94 10.50 -1.54
CA VAL A 43 2.60 11.14 -2.83
C VAL A 43 1.12 11.52 -2.88
N GLN A 44 0.24 10.74 -2.24
CA GLN A 44 -1.19 11.06 -2.17
C GLN A 44 -1.42 12.36 -1.40
N ILE A 45 -0.72 12.56 -0.29
CA ILE A 45 -0.73 13.84 0.45
C ILE A 45 -0.29 14.99 -0.46
N ARG A 46 0.86 14.86 -1.12
CA ARG A 46 1.38 15.90 -2.03
C ARG A 46 0.41 16.26 -3.16
N VAL A 47 -0.30 15.26 -3.70
CA VAL A 47 -1.34 15.51 -4.70
C VAL A 47 -2.52 16.25 -4.08
N MET A 48 -3.01 15.83 -2.91
CA MET A 48 -4.14 16.50 -2.26
C MET A 48 -3.85 17.96 -1.86
N GLU A 49 -2.60 18.29 -1.52
CA GLU A 49 -2.19 19.67 -1.22
C GLU A 49 -2.15 20.58 -2.44
N THR A 50 -1.90 20.03 -3.63
CA THR A 50 -1.66 20.80 -4.85
C THR A 50 -2.82 20.78 -5.84
N GLN A 51 -3.78 19.89 -5.64
CA GLN A 51 -4.94 19.69 -6.50
C GLN A 51 -6.22 19.76 -5.66
N ALA A 52 -7.30 20.33 -6.21
CA ALA A 52 -8.62 20.23 -5.59
C ALA A 52 -9.35 18.95 -6.05
N PRO A 53 -10.22 18.35 -5.22
CA PRO A 53 -11.03 17.20 -5.63
C PRO A 53 -11.93 17.52 -6.83
N PRO A 54 -12.29 16.53 -7.67
CA PRO A 54 -12.06 15.10 -7.46
C PRO A 54 -10.64 14.65 -7.81
N ILE A 55 -10.14 13.64 -7.08
CA ILE A 55 -8.83 13.02 -7.29
C ILE A 55 -9.01 11.55 -7.64
N ARG A 56 -8.31 11.11 -8.69
CA ARG A 56 -8.21 9.70 -9.12
C ARG A 56 -6.76 9.44 -9.51
N ILE A 57 -5.99 8.82 -8.63
CA ILE A 57 -4.56 8.58 -8.88
C ILE A 57 -4.17 7.16 -8.51
N ILE A 58 -3.14 6.67 -9.21
CA ILE A 58 -2.42 5.45 -8.90
C ILE A 58 -0.94 5.83 -8.75
N VAL A 59 -0.33 5.39 -7.67
CA VAL A 59 1.03 5.74 -7.28
C VAL A 59 1.87 4.48 -7.19
N PRO A 60 2.49 4.04 -8.30
CA PRO A 60 3.53 3.03 -8.23
C PRO A 60 4.82 3.65 -7.70
N GLY A 61 5.57 2.92 -6.88
CA GLY A 61 6.84 3.42 -6.41
C GLY A 61 7.63 2.46 -5.55
N ARG A 62 8.96 2.64 -5.57
CA ARG A 62 9.87 1.98 -4.65
C ARG A 62 9.72 2.55 -3.24
N VAL A 63 9.69 1.66 -2.25
CA VAL A 63 9.53 1.92 -0.82
C VAL A 63 10.55 1.11 -0.03
N TYR A 64 10.76 1.48 1.23
CA TYR A 64 11.84 0.94 2.05
C TYR A 64 11.36 0.66 3.47
N ARG A 65 11.77 -0.49 4.02
CA ARG A 65 11.51 -0.89 5.40
C ARG A 65 12.73 -1.60 5.94
N ARG A 66 12.99 -1.52 7.24
CA ARG A 66 14.15 -2.18 7.87
C ARG A 66 13.93 -3.68 8.08
N ASP A 67 13.31 -4.34 7.12
CA ASP A 67 13.09 -5.77 7.14
C ASP A 67 14.40 -6.51 6.85
N THR A 68 14.64 -7.60 7.57
CA THR A 68 15.76 -8.49 7.26
C THR A 68 15.45 -9.23 5.97
N ALA A 69 16.38 -9.18 5.01
CA ALA A 69 16.19 -9.85 3.72
C ALA A 69 16.09 -11.37 3.91
N ASP A 70 14.95 -11.94 3.53
CA ASP A 70 14.68 -13.37 3.51
C ASP A 70 13.92 -13.74 2.22
N ALA A 71 13.36 -14.95 2.13
CA ALA A 71 12.64 -15.39 0.94
C ALA A 71 11.32 -14.61 0.68
N THR A 72 10.79 -13.94 1.70
CA THR A 72 9.49 -13.28 1.70
C THR A 72 9.54 -11.78 1.99
N HIS A 73 10.64 -11.28 2.55
CA HIS A 73 10.85 -9.88 2.91
C HIS A 73 12.12 -9.34 2.27
N ASN A 74 12.08 -8.08 1.85
CA ASN A 74 13.24 -7.36 1.36
C ASN A 74 13.19 -5.91 1.87
N PRO A 75 14.32 -5.33 2.31
CA PRO A 75 14.34 -3.95 2.80
C PRO A 75 13.97 -2.92 1.73
N THR A 76 14.01 -3.29 0.46
CA THR A 76 13.55 -2.49 -0.67
C THR A 76 12.55 -3.29 -1.48
N PHE A 77 11.39 -2.70 -1.74
CA PHE A 77 10.34 -3.31 -2.56
C PHE A 77 9.50 -2.23 -3.25
N HIS A 78 8.54 -2.64 -4.08
CA HIS A 78 7.67 -1.72 -4.79
C HIS A 78 6.23 -1.86 -4.31
N GLN A 79 5.55 -0.73 -4.17
CA GLN A 79 4.12 -0.69 -3.90
C GLN A 79 3.39 0.00 -5.03
N ILE A 80 2.12 -0.35 -5.16
CA ILE A 80 1.13 0.43 -5.85
C ILE A 80 0.08 0.80 -4.83
N GLU A 81 -0.18 2.10 -4.72
CA GLU A 81 -1.35 2.59 -4.00
C GLU A 81 -2.29 3.36 -4.92
N GLY A 82 -3.59 3.24 -4.66
CA GLY A 82 -4.62 4.03 -5.31
C GLY A 82 -5.30 4.96 -4.32
N LEU A 83 -5.66 6.16 -4.77
CA LEU A 83 -6.49 7.10 -4.04
C LEU A 83 -7.62 7.58 -4.94
N TYR A 84 -8.84 7.52 -4.41
CA TYR A 84 -10.02 8.12 -5.00
C TYR A 84 -10.70 9.05 -4.01
N VAL A 85 -10.92 10.31 -4.39
CA VAL A 85 -11.62 11.32 -3.60
C VAL A 85 -12.66 12.01 -4.47
N ASP A 86 -13.91 12.02 -4.05
CA ASP A 86 -15.02 12.71 -4.71
C ASP A 86 -16.16 12.93 -3.68
N LYS A 87 -17.30 13.47 -4.11
CA LYS A 87 -18.49 13.57 -3.27
C LYS A 87 -19.20 12.22 -3.18
N ASN A 88 -19.69 11.88 -1.99
CA ASN A 88 -20.51 10.69 -1.75
C ASN A 88 -19.82 9.36 -2.11
N VAL A 89 -18.50 9.29 -2.05
CA VAL A 89 -17.75 8.04 -2.20
C VAL A 89 -18.02 7.13 -1.00
N THR A 90 -18.30 5.86 -1.28
CA THR A 90 -18.68 4.86 -0.29
C THR A 90 -17.68 3.70 -0.20
N LEU A 91 -17.79 2.92 0.87
CA LEU A 91 -17.06 1.66 1.01
C LEU A 91 -17.45 0.64 -0.08
N GLY A 92 -18.67 0.72 -0.62
CA GLY A 92 -19.12 -0.12 -1.72
C GLY A 92 -18.32 0.13 -3.00
N ASP A 93 -18.08 1.41 -3.32
CA ASP A 93 -17.26 1.82 -4.48
C ASP A 93 -15.84 1.29 -4.37
N MET A 94 -15.27 1.37 -3.17
CA MET A 94 -13.94 0.83 -2.87
C MET A 94 -13.89 -0.68 -3.10
N LYS A 95 -14.83 -1.43 -2.48
CA LYS A 95 -14.86 -2.89 -2.59
C LYS A 95 -15.00 -3.34 -4.04
N GLY A 96 -15.91 -2.72 -4.80
CA GLY A 96 -16.09 -3.01 -6.21
C GLY A 96 -14.84 -2.74 -7.05
N THR A 97 -14.17 -1.61 -6.81
CA THR A 97 -12.94 -1.23 -7.53
C THR A 97 -11.79 -2.18 -7.22
N VAL A 98 -11.54 -2.44 -5.94
CA VAL A 98 -10.50 -3.36 -5.48
C VAL A 98 -10.76 -4.78 -6.00
N GLU A 99 -12.00 -5.25 -5.94
CA GLU A 99 -12.37 -6.55 -6.46
C GLU A 99 -12.15 -6.67 -7.98
N PHE A 100 -12.50 -5.64 -8.74
CA PHE A 100 -12.19 -5.57 -10.16
C PHE A 100 -10.69 -5.66 -10.42
N VAL A 101 -9.88 -4.84 -9.74
CA VAL A 101 -8.40 -4.83 -9.91
C VAL A 101 -7.80 -6.21 -9.64
N PHE A 102 -8.14 -6.83 -8.51
CA PHE A 102 -7.54 -8.13 -8.17
C PHE A 102 -8.03 -9.28 -9.05
N ARG A 103 -9.27 -9.24 -9.55
CA ARG A 103 -9.74 -10.21 -10.54
C ARG A 103 -9.00 -10.08 -11.87
N GLU A 104 -8.70 -8.86 -12.32
CA GLU A 104 -7.89 -8.64 -13.51
C GLU A 104 -6.43 -9.09 -13.30
N LEU A 105 -5.86 -8.82 -12.13
CA LEU A 105 -4.47 -9.16 -11.81
C LEU A 105 -4.23 -10.64 -11.49
N LEU A 106 -5.20 -11.35 -10.92
CA LEU A 106 -5.01 -12.71 -10.41
C LEU A 106 -5.93 -13.76 -11.06
N GLY A 107 -6.86 -13.32 -11.91
CA GLY A 107 -7.79 -14.18 -12.65
C GLY A 107 -9.23 -14.10 -12.13
N LYS A 108 -10.19 -14.53 -12.95
CA LYS A 108 -11.64 -14.38 -12.66
C LYS A 108 -12.16 -15.29 -11.55
N ASP A 109 -11.50 -16.43 -11.30
CA ASP A 109 -11.93 -17.44 -10.34
C ASP A 109 -11.44 -17.19 -8.90
N VAL A 110 -10.82 -16.03 -8.67
CA VAL A 110 -10.20 -15.70 -7.39
C VAL A 110 -11.26 -15.29 -6.39
N LYS A 111 -11.13 -15.78 -5.16
CA LYS A 111 -11.99 -15.36 -4.05
C LYS A 111 -11.26 -14.30 -3.23
N LEU A 112 -11.96 -13.20 -2.97
CA LEU A 112 -11.48 -12.14 -2.10
C LEU A 112 -12.28 -12.13 -0.80
N ARG A 113 -11.61 -11.82 0.29
CA ARG A 113 -12.21 -11.62 1.61
C ARG A 113 -11.68 -10.34 2.20
N PHE A 114 -12.59 -9.47 2.64
CA PHE A 114 -12.25 -8.25 3.35
C PHE A 114 -12.39 -8.49 4.85
N ARG A 115 -11.34 -8.21 5.63
CA ARG A 115 -11.35 -8.33 7.09
C ARG A 115 -11.11 -6.96 7.72
N PRO A 116 -11.81 -6.59 8.81
CA PRO A 116 -11.45 -5.42 9.61
C PRO A 116 -9.98 -5.47 10.03
N HIS A 117 -9.30 -4.34 9.85
CA HIS A 117 -7.95 -4.10 10.33
C HIS A 117 -7.86 -2.64 10.82
N TYR A 118 -6.67 -2.22 11.22
CA TYR A 118 -6.36 -0.85 11.58
C TYR A 118 -5.22 -0.28 10.70
N PHE A 119 -5.44 0.90 10.13
CA PHE A 119 -4.40 1.77 9.56
C PHE A 119 -4.68 3.19 10.03
N SER A 120 -3.64 3.95 10.39
CA SER A 120 -3.77 5.31 10.95
C SER A 120 -4.47 6.31 10.01
N TYR A 121 -4.35 6.10 8.70
CA TYR A 121 -4.83 6.98 7.65
C TYR A 121 -6.17 6.55 7.03
N THR A 122 -6.80 5.46 7.49
CA THR A 122 -8.13 5.03 7.01
C THR A 122 -9.08 4.64 8.14
N GLU A 123 -10.37 4.95 7.97
CA GLU A 123 -11.44 4.51 8.87
C GLU A 123 -12.80 4.47 8.13
N PRO A 124 -13.45 3.30 7.96
CA PRO A 124 -12.98 1.98 8.37
C PRO A 124 -11.79 1.47 7.53
N SER A 125 -10.93 0.69 8.18
CA SER A 125 -9.77 0.02 7.61
C SER A 125 -10.02 -1.48 7.38
N LEU A 126 -9.56 -2.01 6.24
CA LEU A 126 -9.74 -3.41 5.85
C LEU A 126 -8.43 -4.01 5.28
N GLU A 127 -8.20 -5.28 5.57
CA GLU A 127 -7.25 -6.12 4.83
C GLU A 127 -7.98 -6.96 3.79
N ILE A 128 -7.26 -7.30 2.72
CA ILE A 128 -7.75 -8.10 1.62
C ILE A 128 -6.97 -9.40 1.59
N ASP A 129 -7.69 -10.50 1.85
CA ASP A 129 -7.17 -11.84 1.63
C ASP A 129 -7.62 -12.39 0.29
N PHE A 130 -6.75 -13.22 -0.27
CA PHE A 130 -6.93 -13.90 -1.53
C PHE A 130 -6.91 -15.41 -1.35
N SER A 131 -7.83 -16.11 -2.03
CA SER A 131 -7.85 -17.56 -2.12
C SER A 131 -7.98 -18.02 -3.56
N SER A 132 -7.11 -18.95 -3.97
CA SER A 132 -7.13 -19.57 -5.29
C SER A 132 -6.60 -21.00 -5.24
N ALA A 133 -6.60 -21.70 -6.37
CA ALA A 133 -5.93 -23.00 -6.45
C ALA A 133 -4.42 -22.89 -6.15
N LEU A 134 -3.81 -21.74 -6.46
CA LEU A 134 -2.40 -21.50 -6.18
C LEU A 134 -2.13 -21.38 -4.67
N THR A 135 -2.92 -20.60 -3.93
CA THR A 135 -2.72 -20.50 -2.47
C THR A 135 -2.84 -21.87 -1.80
N ARG A 136 -3.80 -22.68 -2.25
CA ARG A 136 -3.98 -24.05 -1.77
C ARG A 136 -2.80 -24.95 -2.09
N LYS A 137 -2.18 -24.82 -3.27
CA LYS A 137 -0.92 -25.52 -3.60
C LYS A 137 0.24 -25.11 -2.69
N MET A 138 0.23 -23.87 -2.19
CA MET A 138 1.17 -23.37 -1.18
C MET A 138 0.81 -23.78 0.26
N GLY A 139 -0.22 -24.62 0.44
CA GLY A 139 -0.69 -25.06 1.76
C GLY A 139 -1.48 -24.00 2.55
N LYS A 140 -1.92 -22.91 1.90
CA LYS A 140 -2.67 -21.82 2.54
C LYS A 140 -4.05 -21.68 1.92
N GLU A 141 -5.10 -21.65 2.73
CA GLU A 141 -6.45 -21.39 2.20
C GLU A 141 -6.58 -19.93 1.75
N TRP A 142 -6.13 -19.01 2.59
CA TRP A 142 -6.17 -17.56 2.40
C TRP A 142 -4.77 -16.96 2.53
N LEU A 143 -4.49 -15.94 1.73
CA LEU A 143 -3.24 -15.20 1.75
C LEU A 143 -3.55 -13.70 1.75
N GLU A 144 -3.07 -12.98 2.75
CA GLU A 144 -3.13 -11.52 2.76
C GLU A 144 -2.28 -10.95 1.61
N ILE A 145 -2.86 -10.01 0.85
CA ILE A 145 -2.22 -9.42 -0.34
C ILE A 145 -2.24 -7.90 -0.36
N ALA A 146 -3.13 -7.25 0.38
CA ALA A 146 -3.34 -5.81 0.30
C ALA A 146 -4.07 -5.24 1.51
N GLY A 147 -3.90 -3.94 1.74
CA GLY A 147 -4.71 -3.13 2.66
C GLY A 147 -5.56 -2.12 1.90
N CYS A 148 -6.71 -1.76 2.44
CA CYS A 148 -7.56 -0.70 1.90
C CYS A 148 -8.45 -0.08 2.99
N GLY A 149 -9.07 1.05 2.68
CA GLY A 149 -10.03 1.66 3.60
C GLY A 149 -10.54 3.00 3.09
N MET A 150 -11.52 3.55 3.81
CA MET A 150 -11.99 4.91 3.59
C MET A 150 -10.98 5.89 4.18
N VAL A 151 -10.59 6.94 3.45
CA VAL A 151 -9.61 7.92 3.94
C VAL A 151 -10.11 8.57 5.21
N HIS A 152 -9.27 8.58 6.25
CA HIS A 152 -9.65 9.10 7.56
C HIS A 152 -9.91 10.62 7.49
N PRO A 153 -10.99 11.16 8.09
CA PRO A 153 -11.33 12.59 8.04
C PRO A 153 -10.18 13.54 8.42
N LYS A 154 -9.37 13.14 9.42
CA LYS A 154 -8.18 13.89 9.83
C LYS A 154 -7.12 14.03 8.73
N VAL A 155 -6.98 13.05 7.83
CA VAL A 155 -6.09 13.16 6.68
C VAL A 155 -6.58 14.24 5.71
N PHE A 156 -7.90 14.31 5.47
CA PHE A 156 -8.50 15.40 4.69
C PHE A 156 -8.29 16.76 5.35
N GLY A 157 -8.54 16.87 6.67
CA GLY A 157 -8.30 18.11 7.41
C GLY A 157 -6.84 18.57 7.33
N ASN A 158 -5.87 17.65 7.38
CA ASN A 158 -4.45 17.96 7.28
C ASN A 158 -4.04 18.59 5.94
N VAL A 159 -4.77 18.31 4.86
CA VAL A 159 -4.51 18.83 3.50
C VAL A 159 -5.52 19.91 3.08
N GLY A 160 -6.36 20.40 4.01
CA GLY A 160 -7.30 21.48 3.76
C GLY A 160 -8.61 21.07 3.07
N TYR A 161 -8.94 19.78 3.05
CA TYR A 161 -10.21 19.29 2.53
C TYR A 161 -11.25 19.22 3.64
N ASP A 162 -12.48 19.67 3.33
CA ASP A 162 -13.62 19.55 4.24
C ASP A 162 -14.17 18.10 4.21
N PRO A 163 -14.04 17.32 5.31
CA PRO A 163 -14.50 15.94 5.37
C PRO A 163 -16.03 15.80 5.37
N GLU A 164 -16.78 16.88 5.59
CA GLU A 164 -18.24 16.88 5.47
C GLU A 164 -18.69 16.96 3.99
N VAL A 165 -17.80 17.46 3.11
CA VAL A 165 -18.07 17.59 1.66
C VAL A 165 -17.45 16.45 0.87
N TRP A 166 -16.23 16.05 1.23
CA TRP A 166 -15.42 15.09 0.49
C TRP A 166 -15.28 13.79 1.23
N SER A 167 -15.45 12.69 0.50
CA SER A 167 -15.10 11.36 0.96
C SER A 167 -14.21 10.67 -0.06
N GLY A 168 -13.53 9.61 0.38
CA GLY A 168 -12.61 8.91 -0.49
C GLY A 168 -12.16 7.59 0.09
N TRP A 169 -11.56 6.77 -0.76
CA TRP A 169 -10.95 5.52 -0.35
C TRP A 169 -9.54 5.42 -0.90
N ALA A 170 -8.73 4.60 -0.24
CA ALA A 170 -7.41 4.23 -0.69
C ALA A 170 -7.20 2.71 -0.61
N PHE A 171 -6.31 2.19 -1.44
CA PHE A 171 -5.82 0.81 -1.33
C PHE A 171 -4.32 0.77 -1.61
N GLY A 172 -3.64 -0.27 -1.13
CA GLY A 172 -2.23 -0.49 -1.36
C GLY A 172 -1.85 -1.97 -1.38
N PHE A 173 -0.98 -2.34 -2.30
CA PHE A 173 -0.39 -3.68 -2.36
C PHE A 173 1.06 -3.66 -2.85
N GLY A 174 1.83 -4.68 -2.43
CA GLY A 174 3.21 -4.87 -2.88
C GLY A 174 3.28 -5.56 -4.24
N ILE A 175 4.05 -4.99 -5.19
CA ILE A 175 4.18 -5.53 -6.55
C ILE A 175 4.85 -6.90 -6.51
N GLU A 176 5.95 -7.04 -5.76
CA GLU A 176 6.70 -8.28 -5.63
C GLU A 176 5.81 -9.40 -5.12
N ARG A 177 4.96 -9.12 -4.13
CA ARG A 177 4.04 -10.11 -3.57
C ARG A 177 3.08 -10.64 -4.64
N ILE A 178 2.51 -9.76 -5.45
CA ILE A 178 1.62 -10.14 -6.55
C ILE A 178 2.38 -10.87 -7.65
N ALA A 179 3.58 -10.43 -8.01
CA ALA A 179 4.44 -11.08 -9.00
C ALA A 179 4.84 -12.49 -8.56
N MET A 180 5.22 -12.68 -7.30
CA MET A 180 5.55 -13.99 -6.74
C MET A 180 4.40 -14.98 -6.84
N ILE A 181 3.18 -14.54 -6.50
CA ILE A 181 1.97 -15.33 -6.62
C ILE A 181 1.71 -15.67 -8.09
N ARG A 182 1.69 -14.66 -8.97
CA ARG A 182 1.31 -14.84 -10.38
C ARG A 182 2.29 -15.71 -11.17
N TYR A 183 3.58 -15.57 -10.89
CA TYR A 183 4.65 -16.24 -11.63
C TYR A 183 5.25 -17.45 -10.89
N GLY A 184 4.73 -17.78 -9.70
CA GLY A 184 5.21 -18.92 -8.91
C GLY A 184 6.65 -18.74 -8.39
N ILE A 185 7.06 -17.51 -8.12
CA ILE A 185 8.40 -17.19 -7.62
C ILE A 185 8.42 -17.37 -6.11
N SER A 186 9.33 -18.21 -5.61
CA SER A 186 9.40 -18.57 -4.19
C SER A 186 10.26 -17.64 -3.34
N ASP A 187 11.06 -16.78 -3.96
CA ASP A 187 12.07 -15.96 -3.29
C ASP A 187 12.11 -14.54 -3.84
N ILE A 188 11.79 -13.55 -3.00
CA ILE A 188 11.78 -12.13 -3.37
C ILE A 188 13.18 -11.61 -3.74
N ARG A 189 14.26 -12.22 -3.25
CA ARG A 189 15.63 -11.77 -3.52
C ARG A 189 16.01 -11.90 -4.99
N LEU A 190 15.40 -12.85 -5.70
CA LEU A 190 15.63 -13.09 -7.13
C LEU A 190 15.35 -11.84 -7.98
N PHE A 191 14.43 -10.97 -7.56
CA PHE A 191 14.17 -9.70 -8.26
C PHE A 191 15.33 -8.70 -8.20
N TYR A 192 16.25 -8.85 -7.23
CA TYR A 192 17.30 -7.88 -6.92
C TYR A 192 18.72 -8.38 -7.20
N GLU A 193 18.90 -9.68 -7.42
CA GLU A 193 20.21 -10.31 -7.67
C GLU A 193 20.75 -10.06 -9.10
N ASN A 194 19.92 -9.55 -10.01
CA ASN A 194 20.26 -9.35 -11.43
C ASN A 194 20.76 -10.63 -12.14
N ASP A 195 20.26 -11.80 -11.74
CA ASP A 195 20.61 -13.07 -12.37
C ASP A 195 19.93 -13.22 -13.73
N LEU A 196 20.73 -13.26 -14.81
CA LEU A 196 20.21 -13.41 -16.18
C LEU A 196 19.40 -14.70 -16.39
N ARG A 197 19.68 -15.78 -15.64
CA ARG A 197 18.93 -17.04 -15.72
C ARG A 197 17.51 -16.87 -15.19
N PHE A 198 17.33 -16.02 -14.18
CA PHE A 198 16.01 -15.65 -13.67
C PHE A 198 15.30 -14.71 -14.66
N LEU A 199 15.97 -13.66 -15.11
CA LEU A 199 15.38 -12.63 -15.98
C LEU A 199 14.92 -13.20 -17.34
N ASN A 200 15.65 -14.14 -17.94
CA ASN A 200 15.31 -14.74 -19.24
C ASN A 200 14.08 -15.67 -19.22
N GLN A 201 13.41 -15.85 -18.09
CA GLN A 201 12.17 -16.65 -17.99
C GLN A 201 10.90 -15.85 -18.33
N PHE A 202 11.01 -14.54 -18.55
CA PHE A 202 9.90 -13.60 -18.74
C PHE A 202 9.99 -12.83 -20.06
#